data_AF-A0A7X5IG40-F1
#
_entry.id   AF-A0A7X5IG40-F1
#
_cell.length_a   1.000
_cell.length_b   1.000
_cell.length_c   1.000
_cell.angle_alpha   90.00
_cell.angle_beta   90.00
_cell.angle_gamma   90.00
#
_symmetry.space_group_name_H-M   'P 1'
#
loop_
_entity.id
_entity.type
_entity.pdbx_description
1 polymer ?
#
loop_
_entity_poly.entity_id
_entity_poly.type
_entity_poly.pdbx_seq_one_letter_code
_entity_poly.pdbx_strand_id
1 'polypeptide(L)'
;MAVSSDLLRSAIARISSLPSIRMAPEALVEDVTLLAKVWPNEDDFAVAVASCCRALEQVASGKVTPDALVGSLDGWWSHHFQLRRAQGEKAVLRVVFRPREGYVEV
;
A
#
# COMPACT_ATOMS: atom_id res chain seq x y z
N MET A 1 14.73 4.02 -16.72
CA MET A 1 15.50 4.87 -15.79
C MET A 1 15.14 4.45 -14.39
N ALA A 2 16.01 4.63 -13.39
CA ALA A 2 15.64 4.36 -12.00
C ALA A 2 14.85 5.55 -11.45
N VAL A 3 13.88 5.28 -10.57
CA VAL A 3 13.16 6.32 -9.83
C VAL A 3 14.16 7.11 -8.98
N SER A 4 14.08 8.45 -9.03
CA SER A 4 14.97 9.31 -8.26
C SER A 4 14.83 9.14 -6.75
N SER A 5 15.93 9.32 -6.02
CA SER A 5 15.95 9.24 -4.56
C SER A 5 14.99 10.21 -3.87
N ASP A 6 14.70 11.34 -4.50
CA ASP A 6 13.78 12.34 -3.95
C ASP A 6 12.31 11.91 -4.09
N LEU A 7 11.95 11.24 -5.20
CA LEU A 7 10.65 10.59 -5.32
C LEU A 7 10.47 9.43 -4.34
N LEU A 8 11.51 8.64 -4.10
CA LEU A 8 11.47 7.58 -3.07
C LEU A 8 11.20 8.17 -1.68
N ARG A 9 11.94 9.23 -1.30
CA ARG A 9 11.74 9.93 -0.03
C ARG A 9 10.34 10.54 0.08
N SER A 10 9.85 11.16 -0.99
CA SER A 10 8.50 11.72 -1.04
C SER A 10 7.43 10.64 -0.88
N ALA A 11 7.59 9.49 -1.52
CA ALA A 11 6.68 8.36 -1.39
C ALA A 11 6.63 7.80 0.04
N ILE A 12 7.80 7.61 0.66
CA ILE A 12 7.91 7.19 2.08
C ILE A 12 7.20 8.19 2.99
N ALA A 13 7.49 9.49 2.83
CA ALA A 13 6.85 10.54 3.62
C ALA A 13 5.31 10.53 3.44
N ARG A 14 4.84 10.37 2.20
CA ARG A 14 3.41 10.34 1.90
C ARG A 14 2.70 9.16 2.55
N ILE A 15 3.24 7.94 2.41
CA ILE A 15 2.63 6.74 2.98
C ILE A 15 2.71 6.74 4.51
N SER A 16 3.85 7.12 5.09
CA SER A 16 4.03 7.18 6.55
C SER A 16 3.17 8.26 7.22
N SER A 17 2.73 9.29 6.49
CA SER A 17 1.90 10.37 7.02
C SER A 17 0.43 9.99 7.21
N LEU A 18 0.00 8.79 6.80
CA LEU A 18 -1.38 8.35 6.93
C LEU A 18 -1.75 8.13 8.41
N PRO A 19 -2.68 8.93 8.99
CA PRO A 19 -2.82 9.04 10.45
C PRO A 19 -3.32 7.77 11.13
N SER A 20 -4.12 6.96 10.43
CA SER A 20 -4.72 5.72 10.94
C SER A 20 -3.94 4.47 10.54
N ILE A 21 -2.76 4.61 9.95
CA ILE A 21 -1.92 3.46 9.56
C ILE A 21 -0.70 3.40 10.49
N ARG A 22 -0.33 2.19 10.91
CA ARG A 22 0.91 1.89 11.62
C ARG A 22 1.65 0.80 10.85
N MET A 23 2.92 1.06 10.58
CA MET A 23 3.80 0.18 9.81
C MET A 23 5.21 0.27 10.37
N ALA A 24 5.99 -0.80 10.23
CA ALA A 24 7.41 -0.78 10.56
C ALA A 24 8.16 0.11 9.55
N PRO A 25 9.00 1.07 10.00
CA PRO A 25 9.71 1.98 9.10
C PRO A 25 10.56 1.25 8.04
N GLU A 26 11.25 0.18 8.44
CA GLU A 26 12.06 -0.66 7.56
C GLU A 26 11.23 -1.36 6.47
N ALA A 27 10.07 -1.88 6.84
CA ALA A 27 9.14 -2.52 5.90
C ALA A 27 8.60 -1.51 4.88
N LEU A 28 8.28 -0.29 5.32
CA LEU A 28 7.86 0.78 4.41
C LEU A 28 8.95 1.13 3.39
N VAL A 29 10.21 1.26 3.83
CA VAL A 29 11.32 1.56 2.93
C VAL A 29 11.52 0.43 1.92
N GLU A 30 11.41 -0.82 2.36
CA GLU A 30 11.48 -1.99 1.50
C GLU A 30 10.35 -1.99 0.46
N ASP A 31 9.10 -1.79 0.89
CA ASP A 31 7.93 -1.76 0.02
C ASP A 31 8.04 -0.66 -1.04
N VAL A 32 8.44 0.57 -0.67
CA VAL A 32 8.63 1.66 -1.64
C VAL A 32 9.76 1.33 -2.62
N THR A 33 10.83 0.70 -2.15
CA THR A 33 11.93 0.24 -3.01
C THR A 33 11.46 -0.84 -3.99
N LEU A 34 10.60 -1.77 -3.54
CA LEU A 34 10.00 -2.79 -4.39
C LEU A 34 9.06 -2.18 -5.43
N LEU A 35 8.22 -1.20 -5.05
CA LEU A 35 7.38 -0.46 -5.99
C LEU A 35 8.22 0.19 -7.11
N ALA A 36 9.34 0.82 -6.77
CA ALA A 36 10.24 1.44 -7.75
C ALA A 36 10.94 0.42 -8.66
N LYS A 37 11.17 -0.82 -8.20
CA LYS A 37 11.69 -1.91 -9.04
C LYS A 37 10.65 -2.42 -10.03
N VAL A 38 9.39 -2.52 -9.61
CA VAL A 38 8.28 -3.00 -10.46
C VAL A 38 7.88 -1.93 -11.49
N TRP A 39 7.80 -0.67 -11.06
CA TRP A 39 7.49 0.48 -11.90
C TRP A 39 8.67 1.47 -11.92
N PRO A 40 9.68 1.24 -12.77
CA PRO A 40 10.87 2.10 -12.82
C PRO A 40 10.60 3.44 -13.53
N ASN A 41 9.50 3.56 -14.26
CA ASN A 41 9.04 4.84 -14.79
C ASN A 41 8.43 5.68 -13.65
N GLU A 42 8.84 6.94 -13.54
CA GLU A 42 8.44 7.81 -12.43
C GLU A 42 6.94 8.13 -12.41
N ASP A 43 6.27 8.22 -13.57
CA ASP A 43 4.82 8.46 -13.64
C ASP A 43 4.03 7.24 -13.16
N ASP A 44 4.43 6.04 -13.59
CA ASP A 44 3.80 4.80 -13.13
C ASP A 44 4.08 4.53 -11.65
N PHE A 45 5.30 4.84 -11.17
CA PHE A 45 5.65 4.80 -9.76
C PHE A 45 4.78 5.75 -8.93
N ALA A 46 4.61 6.99 -9.37
CA ALA A 46 3.77 7.97 -8.69
C ALA A 46 2.31 7.50 -8.60
N VAL A 47 1.81 6.85 -9.64
CA VAL A 47 0.48 6.23 -9.66
C VAL A 47 0.40 5.05 -8.69
N ALA A 48 1.43 4.21 -8.63
CA ALA A 48 1.50 3.10 -7.68
C ALA A 48 1.43 3.61 -6.23
N VAL A 49 2.26 4.61 -5.89
CA VAL A 49 2.26 5.24 -4.56
C VAL A 49 0.88 5.84 -4.24
N ALA A 50 0.28 6.59 -5.16
CA ALA A 50 -1.04 7.19 -4.95
C ALA A 50 -2.13 6.12 -4.74
N SER A 51 -2.08 5.02 -5.49
CA SER A 51 -3.01 3.91 -5.32
C SER A 51 -2.81 3.16 -4.01
N CYS A 52 -1.57 2.99 -3.53
CA CYS A 52 -1.28 2.45 -2.21
C CYS A 52 -1.87 3.34 -1.11
N CYS A 53 -1.63 4.66 -1.14
CA CYS A 53 -2.22 5.59 -0.16
C CYS A 53 -3.74 5.48 -0.12
N ARG A 54 -4.40 5.50 -1.28
CA ARG A 54 -5.85 5.36 -1.39
C ARG A 54 -6.34 4.02 -0.83
N ALA A 55 -5.66 2.92 -1.14
CA ALA A 55 -6.04 1.59 -0.65
C ALA A 55 -5.92 1.50 0.87
N LEU A 56 -4.83 2.04 1.44
CA LEU A 56 -4.62 2.12 2.89
C LEU A 56 -5.72 2.94 3.59
N GLU A 57 -6.08 4.11 3.06
CA GLU A 57 -7.19 4.92 3.58
C GLU A 57 -8.54 4.20 3.49
N GLN A 58 -8.77 3.46 2.42
CA GLN A 58 -10.00 2.68 2.22
C GLN A 58 -10.10 1.53 3.22
N VAL A 59 -8.98 0.84 3.47
CA VAL A 59 -8.87 -0.18 4.51
C VAL A 59 -9.11 0.44 5.89
N ALA A 60 -8.43 1.54 6.23
CA ALA A 60 -8.57 2.20 7.53
C ALA A 60 -9.98 2.74 7.79
N SER A 61 -10.70 3.14 6.74
CA SER A 61 -12.08 3.63 6.84
C SER A 61 -13.14 2.53 6.73
N GLY A 62 -12.75 1.25 6.60
CA GLY A 62 -13.69 0.13 6.48
C GLY A 62 -14.53 0.16 5.20
N LYS A 63 -14.06 0.85 4.14
CA LYS A 63 -14.80 1.04 2.88
C LYS A 63 -14.57 -0.08 1.86
N VAL A 64 -13.87 -1.14 2.25
CA VAL A 64 -13.55 -2.28 1.40
C VAL A 64 -13.99 -3.56 2.09
N THR A 65 -14.30 -4.58 1.31
CA THR A 65 -14.52 -5.94 1.79
C THR A 65 -13.21 -6.71 1.67
N PRO A 66 -12.48 -6.93 2.78
CA PRO A 66 -11.24 -7.68 2.76
C PRO A 66 -11.47 -9.19 2.89
N ASP A 67 -10.46 -9.96 2.50
CA ASP A 67 -10.42 -11.41 2.68
C ASP A 67 -9.58 -11.76 3.91
N ALA A 68 -10.13 -12.58 4.81
CA ALA A 68 -9.39 -13.06 5.97
C ALA A 68 -8.24 -13.98 5.54
N LEU A 69 -7.07 -13.82 6.17
CA LEU A 69 -5.93 -14.73 6.00
C LEU A 69 -5.98 -15.86 7.03
N VAL A 70 -5.33 -16.97 6.69
CA VAL A 70 -5.35 -18.21 7.48
C VAL A 70 -3.96 -18.67 7.89
N GLY A 71 -3.88 -19.52 8.93
CA GLY A 71 -2.66 -20.19 9.36
C GLY A 71 -1.77 -19.26 10.20
N SER A 72 -0.51 -19.08 9.80
CA SER A 72 0.42 -18.20 10.52
C SER A 72 0.02 -16.71 10.51
N LEU A 73 -0.97 -16.36 9.68
CA LEU A 73 -1.53 -15.02 9.55
C LEU A 73 -2.97 -14.94 10.05
N ASP A 74 -3.42 -15.88 10.90
CA ASP A 74 -4.72 -15.78 11.55
C ASP A 74 -4.90 -14.41 12.24
N GLY A 75 -6.05 -13.78 12.01
CA GLY A 75 -6.37 -12.42 12.47
C GLY A 75 -5.86 -11.29 11.57
N TRP A 76 -5.15 -11.62 10.49
CA TRP A 76 -4.82 -10.68 9.41
C TRP A 76 -5.82 -10.80 8.27
N TRP A 77 -5.83 -9.75 7.45
CA TRP A 77 -6.74 -9.55 6.34
C TRP A 77 -5.96 -9.10 5.12
N SER A 78 -6.53 -9.29 3.94
CA SER A 78 -5.95 -8.81 2.70
C SER A 78 -6.95 -8.07 1.84
N HIS A 79 -6.48 -7.04 1.15
CA HIS A 79 -7.27 -6.29 0.18
C HIS A 79 -6.47 -6.12 -1.11
N HIS A 80 -6.97 -6.72 -2.19
CA HIS A 80 -6.40 -6.56 -3.53
C HIS A 80 -6.98 -5.32 -4.20
N PHE A 81 -6.12 -4.56 -4.88
CA PHE A 81 -6.52 -3.34 -5.56
C PHE A 81 -5.78 -3.14 -6.88
N GLN A 82 -6.41 -2.38 -7.77
CA GLN A 82 -5.87 -2.03 -9.06
C GLN A 82 -4.86 -0.88 -8.94
N LEU A 83 -3.82 -0.91 -9.77
CA LEU A 83 -2.87 0.19 -9.94
C LEU A 83 -3.59 1.45 -10.45
N ARG A 84 -4.44 1.28 -11.47
CA ARG A 84 -5.32 2.33 -12.02
C ARG A 84 -6.76 1.86 -11.87
N ARG A 85 -7.63 2.69 -11.29
CA ARG A 85 -9.05 2.35 -11.19
C ARG A 85 -9.71 2.46 -12.56
N ALA A 86 -9.94 1.32 -13.19
CA ALA A 86 -10.69 1.23 -14.44
C ALA A 86 -11.40 -0.12 -14.54
N GLN A 87 -12.51 -0.13 -15.28
CA GLN A 87 -13.27 -1.34 -15.53
C GLN A 87 -12.43 -2.32 -16.37
N GLY A 88 -12.36 -3.58 -15.94
CA GLY A 88 -11.58 -4.62 -16.62
C GLY A 88 -10.10 -4.68 -16.24
N GLU A 89 -9.58 -3.70 -15.49
CA GLU A 89 -8.19 -3.74 -15.01
C GLU A 89 -7.99 -4.80 -13.92
N LYS A 90 -6.82 -5.44 -13.92
CA LYS A 90 -6.50 -6.44 -12.90
C LYS A 90 -6.08 -5.78 -11.59
N ALA A 91 -6.48 -6.38 -10.47
CA ALA A 91 -5.91 -6.07 -9.18
C ALA A 91 -4.50 -6.68 -9.11
N VAL A 92 -3.48 -5.83 -9.19
CA VAL A 92 -2.05 -6.23 -9.24
C VAL A 92 -1.29 -5.91 -7.96
N LEU A 93 -1.95 -5.21 -7.03
CA LEU A 93 -1.40 -4.83 -5.72
C LEU A 93 -2.28 -5.40 -4.61
N ARG A 94 -1.68 -5.56 -3.42
CA ARG A 94 -2.37 -6.06 -2.23
C ARG A 94 -1.84 -5.36 -1.00
N VAL A 95 -2.73 -4.97 -0.09
CA VAL A 95 -2.38 -4.65 1.30
C VAL A 95 -2.71 -5.86 2.16
N VAL A 96 -1.77 -6.26 3.02
CA VAL A 96 -2.01 -7.19 4.12
C VAL A 96 -2.05 -6.37 5.39
N PHE A 97 -3.07 -6.56 6.22
CA PHE A 97 -3.29 -5.67 7.36
C PHE A 97 -4.03 -6.35 8.50
N ARG A 98 -3.99 -5.74 9.67
CA ARG A 98 -4.71 -6.16 10.87
C ARG A 98 -5.39 -4.96 11.52
N PRO A 99 -6.73 -4.94 11.60
CA PRO A 99 -7.44 -3.90 12.33
C PRO A 99 -7.08 -3.93 13.83
N ARG A 100 -6.85 -2.74 14.40
CA ARG A 100 -6.63 -2.51 15.83
C ARG A 100 -7.57 -1.42 16.32
N GLU A 101 -7.69 -1.26 17.63
CA GLU A 101 -8.47 -0.16 18.20
C GLU A 101 -7.84 1.18 17.82
N GLY A 102 -8.53 1.96 16.99
CA GLY A 102 -8.09 3.30 16.57
C GLY A 102 -7.08 3.36 15.42
N TYR A 103 -6.58 2.22 14.90
CA TYR A 103 -5.64 2.21 13.77
C TYR A 103 -5.65 0.87 13.00
N VAL A 104 -5.01 0.85 11.84
CA VAL A 104 -4.71 -0.35 11.07
C VAL A 104 -3.20 -0.60 11.09
N GLU A 105 -2.83 -1.81 11.48
CA GLU A 105 -1.47 -2.32 11.40
C GLU A 105 -1.26 -2.93 10.01
N VAL A 106 -0.15 -2.58 9.36
CA VAL A 106 0.26 -3.08 8.04
C VAL A 106 1.65 -3.67 8.17
#